data_AF-A0A8S3RL79-F1
#
_entry.id   AF-A0A8S3RL79-F1
#
_cell.length_a   1.000
_cell.length_b   1.000
_cell.length_c   1.000
_cell.angle_alpha   90.00
_cell.angle_beta   90.00
_cell.angle_gamma   90.00
#
_symmetry.space_group_name_H-M   'P 1'
#
loop_
_entity.id
_entity.type
_entity.pdbx_description
1 polymer ?
#
loop_
_entity_poly.entity_id
_entity_poly.type
_entity_poly.pdbx_seq_one_letter_code
_entity_poly.pdbx_strand_id
1 'polypeptide(L)'
;MSSYTEESGKPDPDQFLPVITETQVETHEVSFKVVPKRRNIFQGMKFIFLNEKQFKKMNLAVELGGGLPVLLEEKWQKDTMLVEKGSVVMQCEPNQCTQMMSQDSNNWVLHVQAFLRKHKKHMIQDAEIGFAVLYCSTEKHCNPNKDSGKY
;
A
#
# COMPACT_ATOMS: atom_id res chain seq x y z
N MET A 1 -4.25 -39.31 -36.82
CA MET A 1 -5.29 -38.73 -35.94
C MET A 1 -4.64 -38.48 -34.58
N SER A 2 -4.43 -37.29 -34.06
CA SER A 2 -4.65 -35.91 -34.53
C SER A 2 -3.46 -35.10 -34.01
N SER A 3 -2.90 -34.26 -34.87
CA SER A 3 -1.83 -33.31 -34.55
C SER A 3 -2.33 -32.23 -33.59
N TYR A 4 -1.60 -31.96 -32.52
CA TYR A 4 -1.80 -30.76 -31.71
C TYR A 4 -1.36 -29.55 -32.53
N THR A 5 -2.31 -28.87 -33.15
CA THR A 5 -2.12 -27.50 -33.66
C THR A 5 -2.76 -26.56 -32.66
N GLU A 6 -1.99 -26.08 -31.70
CA GLU A 6 -2.36 -24.92 -30.88
C GLU A 6 -1.30 -23.82 -31.06
N GLU A 7 -1.26 -23.24 -32.26
CA GLU A 7 -0.91 -21.82 -32.37
C GLU A 7 -2.17 -21.00 -32.06
N SER A 8 -2.65 -21.13 -30.82
CA SER A 8 -3.71 -20.28 -30.30
C SER A 8 -3.11 -18.89 -30.11
N GLY A 9 -3.41 -17.97 -31.02
CA GLY A 9 -2.93 -16.59 -30.97
C GLY A 9 -3.12 -15.98 -29.58
N LYS A 10 -2.11 -15.25 -29.10
CA LYS A 10 -2.14 -14.62 -27.77
C LYS A 10 -3.46 -13.84 -27.61
N PRO A 11 -4.17 -13.99 -26.48
CA PRO A 11 -5.41 -13.26 -26.28
C PRO A 11 -5.16 -11.76 -26.31
N ASP A 12 -6.10 -11.01 -26.88
CA ASP A 12 -6.03 -9.54 -26.94
C ASP A 12 -5.97 -8.98 -25.51
N PRO A 13 -4.91 -8.25 -25.13
CA PRO A 13 -4.75 -7.71 -23.78
C PRO A 13 -5.86 -6.74 -23.37
N ASP A 14 -6.57 -6.13 -24.32
CA ASP A 14 -7.69 -5.20 -24.02
C ASP A 14 -9.02 -5.93 -23.77
N GLN A 15 -9.10 -7.20 -24.18
CA GLN A 15 -10.30 -8.04 -24.08
C GLN A 15 -10.13 -9.21 -23.10
N PHE A 16 -8.91 -9.52 -22.70
CA PHE A 16 -8.62 -10.59 -21.77
C PHE A 16 -8.62 -10.10 -20.32
N LEU A 17 -9.40 -10.78 -19.48
CA LEU A 17 -9.32 -10.69 -18.03
C LEU A 17 -9.39 -12.11 -17.46
N PRO A 18 -8.42 -12.55 -16.63
CA PRO A 18 -8.50 -13.86 -16.01
C PRO A 18 -9.70 -13.94 -15.05
N VAL A 19 -10.13 -15.15 -14.74
CA VAL A 19 -11.15 -15.38 -13.72
C VAL A 19 -10.62 -14.87 -12.38
N ILE A 20 -11.31 -13.89 -11.80
CA ILE A 20 -10.98 -13.33 -10.49
C ILE A 20 -11.53 -14.30 -9.44
N THR A 21 -10.64 -14.80 -8.57
CA THR A 21 -10.97 -15.79 -7.53
C THR A 21 -10.87 -15.21 -6.12
N GLU A 22 -10.38 -13.98 -6.02
CA GLU A 22 -10.14 -13.24 -4.80
C GLU A 22 -11.46 -12.83 -4.14
N THR A 23 -11.78 -13.48 -3.04
CA THR A 23 -13.04 -13.24 -2.28
C THR A 23 -13.06 -11.90 -1.54
N GLN A 24 -11.90 -11.27 -1.37
CA GLN A 24 -11.76 -9.96 -0.71
C GLN A 24 -12.04 -8.78 -1.65
N VAL A 25 -12.26 -9.05 -2.95
CA VAL A 25 -12.51 -8.02 -3.96
C VAL A 25 -13.95 -8.15 -4.46
N GLU A 26 -14.73 -7.11 -4.26
CA GLU A 26 -16.06 -7.02 -4.84
C GLU A 26 -15.93 -6.65 -6.32
N THR A 27 -15.89 -7.68 -7.17
CA THR A 27 -15.61 -7.53 -8.61
C THR A 27 -16.60 -6.64 -9.37
N HIS A 28 -17.79 -6.41 -8.81
CA HIS A 28 -18.79 -5.50 -9.35
C HIS A 28 -18.55 -4.02 -9.00
N GLU A 29 -17.75 -3.74 -7.96
CA GLU A 29 -17.40 -2.38 -7.52
C GLU A 29 -16.06 -1.89 -8.09
N VAL A 30 -15.25 -2.79 -8.66
CA VAL A 30 -13.90 -2.47 -9.17
C VAL A 30 -13.75 -2.77 -10.66
N SER A 31 -12.76 -2.13 -11.30
CA SER A 31 -12.38 -2.41 -12.68
C SER A 31 -10.91 -2.78 -12.78
N PHE A 32 -10.59 -3.87 -13.48
CA PHE A 32 -9.20 -4.26 -13.76
C PHE A 32 -8.66 -3.66 -15.06
N LYS A 33 -9.49 -2.91 -15.79
CA LYS A 33 -9.06 -2.14 -16.96
C LYS A 33 -8.30 -0.88 -16.54
N VAL A 34 -7.76 -0.17 -17.53
CA VAL A 34 -7.14 1.15 -17.32
C VAL A 34 -8.19 2.13 -16.77
N VAL A 35 -7.88 2.74 -15.62
CA VAL A 35 -8.69 3.79 -15.00
C VAL A 35 -7.81 5.03 -14.85
N PRO A 36 -8.00 6.08 -15.68
CA PRO A 36 -7.10 7.25 -15.68
C PRO A 36 -6.98 7.97 -14.33
N LYS A 37 -8.02 7.90 -13.48
CA LYS A 37 -8.00 8.50 -12.14
C LYS A 37 -6.92 7.91 -11.23
N ARG A 38 -6.50 6.65 -11.45
CA ARG A 38 -5.51 5.96 -10.63
C ARG A 38 -4.16 6.67 -10.60
N ARG A 39 -3.80 7.40 -11.67
CA ARG A 39 -2.53 8.12 -11.76
C ARG A 39 -2.36 9.25 -10.71
N ASN A 40 -3.48 9.71 -10.14
CA ASN A 40 -3.52 10.81 -9.17
C ASN A 40 -4.20 10.38 -7.86
N ILE A 41 -4.40 9.08 -7.62
CA ILE A 41 -5.15 8.58 -6.46
C ILE A 41 -4.52 8.99 -5.12
N PHE A 42 -3.19 9.11 -5.10
CA PHE A 42 -2.40 9.47 -3.92
C PHE A 42 -1.95 10.93 -3.94
N GLN A 43 -2.53 11.77 -4.78
CA GLN A 43 -2.12 13.17 -4.92
C GLN A 43 -2.18 13.91 -3.57
N GLY A 44 -1.06 14.52 -3.19
CA GLY A 44 -0.92 15.26 -1.92
C GLY A 44 -0.74 14.37 -0.69
N MET A 45 -0.59 13.05 -0.85
CA MET A 45 -0.32 12.11 0.22
C MET A 45 1.17 11.74 0.28
N LYS A 46 1.65 11.48 1.50
CA LYS A 46 3.01 11.03 1.80
C LYS A 46 2.93 9.67 2.47
N PHE A 47 3.55 8.65 1.86
CA PHE A 47 3.59 7.30 2.39
C PHE A 47 4.94 7.06 3.04
N ILE A 48 4.95 6.90 4.36
CA ILE A 48 6.14 6.82 5.19
C ILE A 48 6.43 5.34 5.49
N PHE A 49 7.57 4.87 5.02
CA PHE A 49 8.05 3.51 5.20
C PHE A 49 9.15 3.49 6.26
N LEU A 50 9.13 2.52 7.17
CA LEU A 50 10.12 2.41 8.25
C LEU A 50 11.20 1.36 7.97
N ASN A 51 11.16 0.71 6.79
CA ASN A 51 12.20 -0.22 6.36
C ASN A 51 12.41 -0.16 4.84
N GLU A 52 13.66 -0.33 4.41
CA GLU A 52 14.07 -0.19 3.02
C GLU A 52 13.43 -1.26 2.11
N LYS A 53 13.21 -2.47 2.62
CA LYS A 53 12.64 -3.59 1.84
C LYS A 53 11.21 -3.32 1.40
N GLN A 54 10.37 -2.84 2.32
CA GLN A 54 8.99 -2.46 2.03
C GLN A 54 8.94 -1.21 1.15
N PHE A 55 9.83 -0.24 1.37
CA PHE A 55 9.97 0.92 0.50
C PHE A 55 10.27 0.48 -0.95
N LYS A 56 11.28 -0.36 -1.17
CA LYS A 56 11.62 -0.89 -2.50
C LYS A 56 10.47 -1.66 -3.15
N LYS A 57 9.67 -2.37 -2.35
CA LYS A 57 8.49 -3.11 -2.83
C LYS A 57 7.37 -2.20 -3.31
N MET A 58 7.12 -1.10 -2.60
CA MET A 58 5.88 -0.33 -2.71
C MET A 58 6.05 1.10 -3.29
N ASN A 59 7.27 1.64 -3.34
CA ASN A 59 7.51 3.03 -3.74
C ASN A 59 6.92 3.35 -5.12
N LEU A 60 7.09 2.45 -6.08
CA LEU A 60 6.65 2.65 -7.45
C LEU A 60 5.13 2.74 -7.54
N ALA A 61 4.41 1.95 -6.75
CA ALA A 61 2.95 2.02 -6.70
C ALA A 61 2.46 3.38 -6.15
N VAL A 62 3.18 3.93 -5.17
CA VAL A 62 2.87 5.25 -4.61
C VAL A 62 3.17 6.35 -5.64
N GLU A 63 4.33 6.33 -6.28
CA GLU A 63 4.75 7.33 -7.28
C GLU A 63 3.84 7.34 -8.51
N LEU A 64 3.54 6.16 -9.06
CA LEU A 64 2.63 6.03 -10.21
C LEU A 64 1.19 6.43 -9.86
N GLY A 65 0.82 6.39 -8.58
CA GLY A 65 -0.45 6.92 -8.09
C GLY A 65 -0.43 8.41 -7.77
N GLY A 66 0.69 9.11 -7.96
CA GLY A 66 0.85 10.55 -7.71
C GLY A 66 1.14 10.94 -6.26
N GLY A 67 1.51 9.97 -5.42
CA GLY A 67 1.92 10.19 -4.03
C GLY A 67 3.43 10.34 -3.88
N LEU A 68 3.87 10.68 -2.66
CA LEU A 68 5.29 10.77 -2.30
C LEU A 68 5.68 9.62 -1.35
N PRO A 69 6.46 8.63 -1.81
CA PRO A 69 7.02 7.64 -0.90
C PRO A 69 8.21 8.25 -0.14
N VAL A 70 8.30 7.98 1.15
CA VAL A 70 9.38 8.45 2.01
C VAL A 70 9.91 7.29 2.83
N LEU A 71 11.20 6.99 2.70
CA LEU A 71 11.90 6.10 3.60
C LEU A 71 12.35 6.89 4.84
N LEU A 72 11.90 6.45 6.01
CA LEU A 72 12.18 7.07 7.30
C LEU A 72 12.97 6.12 8.18
N GLU A 73 14.29 6.15 8.01
CA GLU A 73 15.24 5.40 8.83
C GLU A 73 15.66 6.20 10.06
N GLU A 74 16.12 5.50 11.09
CA GLU A 74 16.36 6.08 12.41
C GLU A 74 17.35 7.24 12.44
N LYS A 75 17.00 8.18 13.33
CA LYS A 75 17.69 9.43 13.69
C LYS A 75 17.43 10.55 12.68
N TRP A 76 17.21 11.75 13.21
CA TRP A 76 17.24 13.07 12.54
C TRP A 76 15.93 13.67 12.00
N GLN A 77 14.81 12.96 11.96
CA GLN A 77 13.57 13.55 11.43
C GLN A 77 12.57 13.89 12.53
N LYS A 78 11.84 15.00 12.34
CA LYS A 78 10.83 15.47 13.29
C LYS A 78 9.63 14.53 13.25
N ASP A 79 9.28 13.94 14.40
CA ASP A 79 8.07 13.12 14.58
C ASP A 79 6.79 13.81 14.08
N THR A 80 6.78 15.15 14.00
CA THR A 80 5.68 15.94 13.43
C THR A 80 5.31 15.49 12.01
N MET A 81 6.26 15.05 11.19
CA MET A 81 6.00 14.56 9.84
C MET A 81 5.06 13.35 9.83
N LEU A 82 5.11 12.49 10.85
CA LEU A 82 4.28 11.29 10.98
C LEU A 82 2.78 11.63 11.10
N VAL A 83 2.45 12.83 11.57
CA VAL A 83 1.08 13.26 11.88
C VAL A 83 0.60 14.42 11.01
N GLU A 84 1.44 14.93 10.11
CA GLU A 84 1.08 15.97 9.15
C GLU A 84 -0.12 15.57 8.28
N LYS A 85 -0.83 16.57 7.76
CA LYS A 85 -1.95 16.33 6.83
C LYS A 85 -1.42 15.63 5.58
N GLY A 86 -2.07 14.53 5.21
CA GLY A 86 -1.67 13.71 4.06
C GLY A 86 -0.57 12.68 4.38
N SER A 87 -0.01 12.67 5.59
CA SER A 87 0.94 11.64 5.99
C SER A 87 0.24 10.35 6.39
N VAL A 88 0.74 9.25 5.85
CA VAL A 88 0.29 7.89 6.08
C VAL A 88 1.51 7.05 6.38
N VAL A 89 1.51 6.33 7.51
CA VAL A 89 2.64 5.50 7.92
C VAL A 89 2.33 4.04 7.62
N MET A 90 3.26 3.34 6.98
CA MET A 90 3.12 1.94 6.61
C MET A 90 3.49 1.04 7.78
N GLN A 91 2.64 0.06 8.06
CA GLN A 91 2.89 -0.96 9.08
C GLN A 91 4.02 -1.88 8.62
N CYS A 92 5.00 -2.11 9.49
CA CYS A 92 6.00 -3.14 9.29
C CYS A 92 5.48 -4.47 9.82
N GLU A 93 5.48 -5.50 8.99
CA GLU A 93 5.06 -6.84 9.40
C GLU A 93 6.00 -7.43 10.47
N PRO A 94 5.49 -7.91 11.62
CA PRO A 94 6.32 -8.42 12.72
C PRO A 94 7.22 -9.59 12.30
N ASN A 95 6.81 -10.39 11.32
CA ASN A 95 7.57 -11.53 10.81
C ASN A 95 8.73 -11.11 9.89
N GLN A 96 8.74 -9.87 9.40
CA GLN A 96 9.91 -9.26 8.74
C GLN A 96 10.76 -8.46 9.73
N CYS A 97 10.16 -7.99 10.83
CA CYS A 97 10.82 -7.29 11.93
C CYS A 97 11.62 -8.18 12.90
N THR A 98 11.26 -9.46 13.05
CA THR A 98 11.80 -10.31 14.14
C THR A 98 13.04 -11.12 13.78
N GLN A 99 13.35 -11.35 12.50
CA GLN A 99 14.52 -12.15 12.10
C GLN A 99 15.61 -11.36 11.34
N MET A 100 15.34 -10.14 10.85
CA MET A 100 16.30 -9.38 10.05
C MET A 100 16.49 -7.91 10.45
N MET A 101 15.72 -7.38 11.42
CA MET A 101 15.87 -5.99 11.83
C MET A 101 16.71 -5.87 13.10
N SER A 102 17.54 -4.82 13.16
CA SER A 102 18.30 -4.48 14.36
C SER A 102 17.34 -4.17 15.52
N GLN A 103 17.83 -4.34 16.76
CA GLN A 103 17.08 -3.98 17.96
C GLN A 103 16.64 -2.51 17.93
N ASP A 104 17.49 -1.62 17.40
CA ASP A 104 17.19 -0.20 17.24
C ASP A 104 16.01 0.02 16.28
N SER A 105 16.01 -0.65 15.12
CA SER A 105 14.89 -0.56 14.16
C SER A 105 13.56 -1.02 14.77
N ASN A 106 13.58 -2.05 15.62
CA ASN A 106 12.37 -2.50 16.33
C ASN A 106 11.89 -1.46 17.34
N ASN A 107 12.80 -0.85 18.10
CA ASN A 107 12.47 0.24 19.02
C ASN A 107 11.88 1.45 18.27
N TRP A 108 12.38 1.75 17.08
CA TRP A 108 11.84 2.82 16.23
C TRP A 108 10.41 2.57 15.80
N VAL A 109 10.11 1.37 15.30
CA VAL A 109 8.74 1.01 14.91
C VAL A 109 7.79 1.13 16.10
N LEU A 110 8.20 0.66 17.29
CA LEU A 110 7.41 0.79 18.52
C LEU A 110 7.21 2.26 18.93
N HIS A 111 8.24 3.10 18.81
CA HIS A 111 8.15 4.53 19.05
C HIS A 111 7.15 5.20 18.12
N VAL A 112 7.26 4.96 16.80
CA VAL A 112 6.33 5.50 15.79
C VAL A 112 4.90 5.05 16.07
N GLN A 113 4.69 3.78 16.38
CA GLN A 113 3.37 3.26 16.72
C GLN A 113 2.78 3.94 17.95
N ALA A 114 3.57 4.14 19.00
CA ALA A 114 3.15 4.84 20.21
C ALA A 114 2.84 6.32 19.93
N PHE A 115 3.67 6.98 19.11
CA PHE A 115 3.49 8.38 18.71
C PHE A 115 2.21 8.59 17.90
N LEU A 116 1.94 7.73 16.92
CA LEU A 116 0.70 7.76 16.13
C LEU A 116 -0.53 7.52 17.00
N ARG A 117 -0.46 6.53 17.91
CA ARG A 117 -1.55 6.24 18.86
C ARG A 117 -1.89 7.45 19.73
N LYS A 118 -0.88 8.19 20.21
CA LYS A 118 -1.09 9.45 20.96
C LYS A 118 -1.86 10.50 20.15
N HIS A 119 -1.72 10.49 18.83
CA HIS A 119 -2.40 11.40 17.90
C HIS A 119 -3.66 10.80 17.27
N LYS A 120 -4.17 9.67 17.78
CA LYS A 120 -5.33 8.94 17.23
C LYS A 120 -5.17 8.59 15.74
N LYS A 121 -3.94 8.23 15.36
CA LYS A 121 -3.62 7.72 14.03
C LYS A 121 -3.13 6.28 14.14
N HIS A 122 -3.29 5.51 13.07
CA HIS A 122 -2.74 4.17 12.95
C HIS A 122 -1.86 4.02 11.71
N MET A 123 -1.11 2.94 11.67
CA MET A 123 -0.30 2.52 10.52
C MET A 123 -1.17 1.66 9.61
N ILE A 124 -1.01 1.78 8.30
CA ILE A 124 -1.79 1.02 7.30
C ILE A 124 -1.00 -0.16 6.74
N GLN A 125 -1.72 -1.15 6.22
CA GLN A 125 -1.14 -2.36 5.62
C GLN A 125 -0.76 -2.19 4.14
N ASP A 126 0.06 -3.10 3.61
CA ASP A 126 0.42 -3.08 2.18
C ASP A 126 -0.83 -3.24 1.28
N ALA A 127 -1.77 -4.10 1.69
CA ALA A 127 -3.00 -4.40 0.94
C ALA A 127 -3.90 -3.16 0.78
N GLU A 128 -3.83 -2.24 1.74
CA GLU A 128 -4.60 -1.00 1.77
C GLU A 128 -4.23 -0.07 0.60
N ILE A 129 -2.96 -0.02 0.18
CA ILE A 129 -2.54 0.68 -1.06
C ILE A 129 -3.20 0.02 -2.29
N GLY A 130 -3.19 -1.32 -2.36
CA GLY A 130 -3.80 -2.06 -3.46
C GLY A 130 -5.30 -1.81 -3.57
N PHE A 131 -6.02 -1.86 -2.44
CA PHE A 131 -7.44 -1.54 -2.40
C PHE A 131 -7.74 -0.09 -2.75
N ALA A 132 -6.92 0.87 -2.29
CA ALA A 132 -7.10 2.28 -2.66
C ALA A 132 -7.01 2.48 -4.18
N VAL A 133 -6.12 1.76 -4.87
CA VAL A 133 -6.01 1.78 -6.34
C VAL A 133 -7.20 1.07 -7.00
N LEU A 134 -7.58 -0.12 -6.52
CA LEU A 134 -8.67 -0.91 -7.09
C LEU A 134 -10.00 -0.15 -7.01
N TYR A 135 -10.36 0.34 -5.82
CA TYR A 135 -11.59 1.08 -5.54
C TYR A 135 -11.50 2.58 -5.81
N CYS A 136 -10.32 3.09 -6.22
CA CYS A 136 -10.07 4.53 -6.41
C CYS A 136 -10.50 5.38 -5.19
N SER A 137 -10.20 4.91 -3.97
CA SER A 137 -10.60 5.57 -2.73
C SER A 137 -9.54 5.46 -1.63
N THR A 138 -8.89 6.58 -1.32
CA THR A 138 -7.93 6.71 -0.21
C THR A 138 -8.62 6.95 1.13
N GLU A 139 -9.81 7.52 1.13
CA GLU A 139 -10.64 7.70 2.33
C GLU A 139 -11.05 6.34 2.94
N LYS A 140 -11.26 5.34 2.08
CA LYS A 140 -11.62 3.98 2.50
C LYS A 140 -10.42 3.14 2.92
N HIS A 141 -9.32 3.17 2.16
CA HIS A 141 -8.23 2.19 2.27
C HIS A 141 -6.84 2.78 2.54
N CYS A 142 -6.68 4.09 2.76
CA CYS A 142 -5.40 4.69 3.14
C CYS A 142 -5.60 5.82 4.16
N ASN A 143 -6.61 5.67 5.04
CA ASN A 143 -7.00 6.73 5.97
C ASN A 143 -6.43 6.47 7.37
N PRO A 144 -5.37 7.20 7.77
CA PRO A 144 -4.70 6.97 9.06
C PRO A 144 -5.58 7.36 10.26
N ASN A 145 -6.69 8.08 10.04
CA ASN A 145 -7.60 8.52 11.10
C ASN A 145 -8.80 7.58 11.28
N LYS A 146 -8.96 6.55 10.45
CA LYS A 146 -10.00 5.54 10.71
C LYS A 146 -9.66 4.83 12.01
N ASP A 147 -10.65 4.63 12.86
CA ASP A 147 -10.45 3.73 13.99
C ASP A 147 -10.23 2.34 13.41
N SER A 148 -9.15 1.67 13.79
CA SER A 148 -8.90 0.25 13.47
C SER A 148 -9.92 -0.70 14.16
N GLY A 149 -11.00 -0.15 14.70
CA GLY A 149 -12.10 -0.85 15.33
C GLY A 149 -13.19 -1.23 14.33
N LYS A 150 -13.09 -2.46 13.84
CA LYS A 150 -14.16 -3.30 13.23
C LYS A 150 -14.52 -3.02 11.77
N TYR A 151 -14.07 -3.94 10.91
CA TYR A 151 -14.86 -4.47 9.80
C TYR A 151 -15.39 -5.84 10.23
#